data_AF-A0AA47M4N2-F1
#
_entry.id   AF-A0AA47M4N2-F1
#
_cell.length_a   1.000
_cell.length_b   1.000
_cell.length_c   1.000
_cell.angle_alpha   90.00
_cell.angle_beta   90.00
_cell.angle_gamma   90.00
#
_symmetry.space_group_name_H-M   'P 1'
#
loop_
_entity.id
_entity.type
_entity.pdbx_description
1 polymer ?
#
loop_
_entity_poly.entity_id
_entity_poly.type
_entity_poly.pdbx_seq_one_letter_code
_entity_poly.pdbx_strand_id
1 'polypeptide(L)'
;MDQTLKTLTIIHHNTQGLPSHIVDLKAHHELRLADVLCLTETHLSGSSVSPVFQLEGYDLFTRSRRVSYNTCVDMAKKDGGGVAVYCRSNVQAEPRRYM
;
A
#
# COMPACT_ATOMS: atom_id res chain seq x y z
N MET A 1 -13.82 -32.93 -11.08
CA MET A 1 -13.53 -31.49 -11.10
C MET A 1 -12.71 -31.20 -9.88
N ASP A 2 -11.42 -30.94 -10.06
CA ASP A 2 -10.53 -30.56 -8.96
C ASP A 2 -10.89 -29.13 -8.56
N GLN A 3 -11.53 -28.96 -7.39
CA GLN A 3 -11.69 -27.65 -6.79
C GLN A 3 -10.32 -27.25 -6.26
N THR A 4 -9.51 -26.62 -7.11
CA THR A 4 -8.29 -25.95 -6.65
C THR A 4 -8.69 -24.94 -5.58
N LEU A 5 -8.34 -25.22 -4.33
CA LEU A 5 -8.49 -24.29 -3.21
C LEU A 5 -7.84 -22.98 -3.60
N LYS A 6 -8.64 -21.92 -3.69
CA LYS A 6 -8.16 -20.58 -4.04
C LYS A 6 -7.67 -19.92 -2.75
N THR A 7 -6.36 -19.94 -2.55
CA THR A 7 -5.73 -19.24 -1.42
C THR A 7 -5.59 -17.76 -1.76
N LEU A 8 -5.95 -16.89 -0.82
CA LEU A 8 -5.68 -15.45 -0.89
C LEU A 8 -4.39 -15.16 -0.11
N THR A 9 -3.38 -14.62 -0.77
CA THR A 9 -2.10 -14.30 -0.13
C THR A 9 -2.03 -12.82 0.25
N ILE A 10 -1.85 -12.53 1.53
CA ILE A 10 -1.71 -11.18 2.06
C ILE A 10 -0.32 -11.03 2.68
N ILE A 11 0.45 -10.04 2.23
CA ILE A 11 1.76 -9.71 2.80
C ILE A 11 1.68 -8.34 3.46
N HIS A 12 2.26 -8.23 4.65
CA HIS A 12 2.51 -6.95 5.30
C HIS A 12 4.02 -6.66 5.35
N HIS A 13 4.42 -5.47 4.89
CA HIS A 13 5.81 -5.05 4.87
C HIS A 13 5.93 -3.60 5.34
N ASN A 14 6.85 -3.35 6.26
CA ASN A 14 7.18 -2.00 6.69
C ASN A 14 8.31 -1.46 5.79
N THR A 15 8.04 -0.40 5.03
CA THR A 15 9.00 0.10 4.02
C THR A 15 10.03 1.08 4.57
N GLN A 16 9.84 1.63 5.78
CA GLN A 16 10.69 2.70 6.33
C GLN A 16 11.05 3.81 5.30
N GLY A 17 10.05 4.24 4.52
CA GLY A 17 10.21 5.17 3.41
C GLY A 17 10.17 4.49 2.04
N LEU A 18 8.96 4.36 1.47
CA LEU A 18 8.76 3.78 0.14
C LEU A 18 9.55 4.49 -0.99
N PRO A 19 9.73 5.83 -1.01
CA PRO A 19 10.54 6.50 -2.03
C PRO A 19 11.95 5.94 -2.19
N SER A 20 12.58 5.54 -1.08
CA SER A 20 13.94 5.00 -1.08
C SER A 20 14.00 3.54 -1.52
N HIS A 21 12.88 2.81 -1.46
CA HIS A 21 12.84 1.34 -1.61
C HIS A 21 11.93 0.84 -2.73
N ILE A 22 11.34 1.73 -3.53
CA ILE A 22 10.41 1.34 -4.61
C ILE A 22 11.08 0.48 -5.69
N VAL A 23 12.38 0.67 -5.95
CA VAL A 23 13.14 -0.14 -6.92
C VAL A 23 13.28 -1.57 -6.41
N ASP A 24 13.68 -1.74 -5.16
CA ASP A 24 13.82 -3.05 -4.52
C ASP A 24 12.47 -3.77 -4.47
N LEU A 25 11.41 -3.05 -4.09
CA LEU A 25 10.05 -3.60 -4.00
C LEU A 25 9.53 -4.09 -5.35
N LYS A 26 9.84 -3.38 -6.45
CA LYS A 26 9.51 -3.81 -7.81
C LYS A 26 10.29 -5.02 -8.28
N ALA A 27 11.51 -5.21 -7.78
CA ALA A 27 12.36 -6.36 -8.11
C ALA A 27 12.10 -7.58 -7.21
N HIS A 28 11.46 -7.39 -6.05
CA HIS A 28 11.27 -8.45 -5.06
C HIS A 28 10.25 -9.50 -5.50
N HIS A 29 10.73 -10.71 -5.79
CA HIS A 29 9.92 -11.79 -6.37
C HIS A 29 8.76 -12.22 -5.46
N GLU A 30 8.99 -12.39 -4.14
CA GLU A 30 7.92 -12.81 -3.22
C GLU A 30 6.81 -11.76 -3.05
N LEU A 31 7.16 -10.46 -3.00
CA LEU A 31 6.17 -9.40 -2.83
C LEU A 31 5.24 -9.28 -4.04
N ARG A 32 5.71 -9.68 -5.24
CA ARG A 32 4.88 -9.72 -6.45
C ARG A 32 3.94 -10.92 -6.53
N LEU A 33 4.08 -11.90 -5.63
CA LEU A 33 3.18 -13.06 -5.54
C LEU A 33 1.94 -12.80 -4.66
N ALA A 34 1.94 -11.71 -3.89
CA ALA A 34 0.81 -11.38 -3.03
C ALA A 34 -0.43 -11.00 -3.84
N ASP A 35 -1.60 -11.43 -3.40
CA ASP A 35 -2.86 -10.89 -3.91
C ASP A 35 -3.13 -9.50 -3.30
N VAL A 36 -2.67 -9.29 -2.06
CA VAL A 36 -2.72 -8.00 -1.37
C VAL A 36 -1.38 -7.74 -0.67
N LEU A 37 -0.74 -6.62 -0.99
CA LEU A 37 0.49 -6.15 -0.33
C LEU A 37 0.19 -4.88 0.47
N CYS A 38 0.25 -5.01 1.79
CA CYS A 38 0.02 -3.94 2.77
C CYS A 38 1.35 -3.33 3.21
N LEU A 39 1.52 -2.03 2.98
CA LEU A 39 2.72 -1.29 3.34
C LEU A 39 2.46 -0.30 4.48
N THR A 40 3.36 -0.28 5.45
CA THR A 40 3.42 0.73 6.53
C THR A 40 4.71 1.52 6.48
N GLU A 41 4.72 2.70 7.10
CA GLU A 41 5.84 3.65 7.04
C GLU A 41 6.21 3.96 5.59
N THR A 42 5.21 4.33 4.78
CA THR A 42 5.43 4.65 3.36
C THR A 42 6.09 6.01 3.19
N HIS A 43 5.88 6.91 4.15
CA HIS A 43 6.39 8.29 4.18
C HIS A 43 5.96 9.10 2.96
N LEU A 44 4.89 8.67 2.26
CA LEU A 44 4.31 9.42 1.15
C LEU A 44 3.50 10.60 1.68
N SER A 45 3.74 11.77 1.09
CA SER A 45 3.01 13.00 1.37
C SER A 45 2.14 13.41 0.18
N GLY A 46 1.02 14.07 0.47
CA GLY A 46 0.12 14.63 -0.56
C GLY A 46 -1.13 13.79 -0.82
N SER A 47 -1.93 14.24 -1.78
CA SER A 47 -3.19 13.62 -2.20
C SER A 47 -3.07 12.80 -3.49
N SER A 48 -2.06 13.10 -4.33
CA SER A 48 -1.74 12.35 -5.55
C SER A 48 -0.46 11.55 -5.36
N VAL A 49 -0.47 10.31 -5.85
CA VAL A 49 0.68 9.41 -5.81
C VAL A 49 1.35 9.42 -7.16
N SER A 50 2.68 9.58 -7.17
CA SER A 50 3.46 9.54 -8.41
C SER A 50 3.35 8.17 -9.09
N PRO A 51 3.23 8.10 -10.44
CA PRO A 51 3.23 6.84 -11.18
C PRO A 51 4.42 5.94 -10.90
N VAL A 52 5.53 6.49 -10.39
CA VAL A 52 6.71 5.70 -9.99
C VAL A 52 6.37 4.65 -8.93
N PHE A 53 5.36 4.90 -8.09
CA PHE A 53 4.92 3.95 -7.06
C PHE A 53 3.96 2.89 -7.58
N GLN A 54 3.53 2.93 -8.84
CA GLN A 54 2.60 1.94 -9.37
C GLN A 54 3.29 0.59 -9.58
N LEU A 55 2.60 -0.50 -9.21
CA LEU A 55 2.96 -1.86 -9.57
C LEU A 55 2.04 -2.34 -10.70
N GLU A 56 2.63 -2.98 -11.71
CA GLU A 56 1.88 -3.55 -12.83
C GLU A 56 0.94 -4.65 -12.35
N GLY A 57 -0.34 -4.58 -12.75
CA GLY A 57 -1.37 -5.56 -12.37
C GLY A 57 -1.93 -5.39 -10.96
N TYR A 58 -1.65 -4.27 -10.30
CA TYR A 58 -2.23 -3.93 -8.99
C TYR A 58 -2.93 -2.58 -9.04
N ASP A 59 -4.01 -2.45 -8.28
CA ASP A 59 -4.59 -1.19 -7.88
C ASP A 59 -3.90 -0.69 -6.61
N LEU A 60 -3.56 0.61 -6.56
CA LEU A 60 -2.86 1.23 -5.45
C LEU A 60 -3.80 2.16 -4.66
N PHE A 61 -3.95 1.85 -3.38
CA PHE A 61 -4.65 2.69 -2.41
C PHE A 61 -3.65 3.25 -1.41
N THR A 62 -3.66 4.55 -1.18
CA THR A 62 -2.74 5.18 -0.21
C THR A 62 -3.48 6.06 0.77
N ARG A 63 -2.90 6.21 1.96
CA ARG A 63 -3.34 7.20 2.92
C ARG A 63 -2.13 7.75 3.67
N SER A 64 -1.85 9.04 3.46
CA SER A 64 -0.78 9.72 4.18
C SER A 64 -1.15 9.93 5.65
N ARG A 65 -0.15 10.03 6.51
CA ARG A 65 -0.31 10.31 7.94
C ARG A 65 -1.19 11.54 8.20
N ARG A 66 -0.99 12.61 7.42
CA ARG A 66 -1.73 13.85 7.53
C ARG A 66 -3.24 13.66 7.32
N VAL A 67 -3.64 12.79 6.41
CA VAL A 67 -5.05 12.47 6.13
C VAL A 67 -5.61 11.44 7.13
N SER A 68 -4.76 10.60 7.71
CA SER A 68 -5.15 9.63 8.75
C SER A 68 -5.45 10.29 10.10
N TYR A 69 -4.76 11.37 10.44
CA TYR A 69 -4.93 12.09 11.71
C TYR A 69 -5.51 13.49 11.52
N ASN A 70 -6.46 13.66 10.60
CA ASN A 70 -7.08 14.96 10.29
C ASN A 70 -7.76 15.63 11.50
N THR A 71 -8.14 14.88 12.53
CA THR A 71 -8.70 15.37 13.81
C THR A 71 -7.68 15.56 14.92
N CYS A 72 -6.43 15.13 14.74
CA CYS A 72 -5.36 15.24 15.74
C CYS A 72 -4.11 15.86 15.12
N VAL A 73 -4.03 17.19 15.17
CA VAL A 73 -3.01 17.99 14.48
C VAL A 73 -1.58 17.60 14.88
N ASP A 74 -1.33 17.34 16.17
CA ASP A 74 -0.01 16.94 16.65
C ASP A 74 0.44 15.61 16.08
N MET A 75 -0.50 14.67 15.91
CA MET A 75 -0.24 13.40 15.27
C MET A 75 -0.06 13.55 13.76
N ALA A 76 -0.82 14.43 13.10
CA ALA A 76 -0.71 14.67 11.66
C ALA A 76 0.62 15.29 11.20
N LYS A 77 1.32 16.01 12.10
CA LYS A 77 2.55 16.75 11.80
C LYS A 77 3.85 15.99 12.07
N LYS A 78 3.82 14.83 12.73
CA LYS A 78 5.05 14.05 12.94
C LYS A 78 5.61 13.53 11.61
N ASP A 79 6.92 13.39 11.56
CA ASP A 79 7.60 12.77 10.44
C ASP A 79 7.24 11.28 10.31
N GLY A 80 7.32 10.78 9.08
CA GLY A 80 7.07 9.39 8.75
C GLY A 80 5.59 8.97 8.74
N GLY A 81 5.33 7.69 9.00
CA GLY A 81 4.00 7.08 8.92
C GLY A 81 3.47 6.96 7.49
N GLY A 82 2.14 6.92 7.37
CA GLY A 82 1.46 6.66 6.09
C GLY A 82 1.41 5.18 5.74
N VAL A 83 0.40 4.82 4.95
CA VAL A 83 0.12 3.45 4.52
C VAL A 83 -0.18 3.38 3.03
N ALA A 84 0.09 2.22 2.44
CA ALA A 84 -0.33 1.88 1.08
C ALA A 84 -0.82 0.43 1.03
N VAL A 85 -1.74 0.15 0.12
CA VAL A 85 -2.20 -1.21 -0.19
C VAL A 85 -2.16 -1.36 -1.70
N TYR A 86 -1.39 -2.35 -2.17
CA TYR A 86 -1.51 -2.85 -3.53
C TYR A 86 -2.46 -4.04 -3.51
N CYS A 87 -3.52 -3.98 -4.31
CA CYS A 87 -4.46 -5.07 -4.49
C CYS A 87 -4.36 -5.56 -5.93
N ARG A 88 -4.16 -6.85 -6.15
CA ARG A 88 -4.06 -7.39 -7.51
C ARG A 88 -5.37 -7.11 -8.26
N SER A 89 -5.30 -6.70 -9.53
CA SER A 89 -6.49 -6.21 -10.27
C SER A 89 -7.59 -7.27 -10.48
N ASN A 90 -7.32 -8.55 -10.19
CA ASN A 90 -8.31 -9.63 -10.20
C ASN A 90 -8.96 -9.88 -8.83
N VAL A 91 -8.58 -9.12 -7.80
CA VAL A 91 -9.20 -9.10 -6.48
C VAL A 91 -10.05 -7.85 -6.37
N GLN A 92 -11.35 -8.02 -6.12
CA GLN A 92 -12.25 -6.89 -5.92
C GLN A 92 -11.96 -6.23 -4.56
N ALA A 93 -11.59 -4.96 -4.59
CA ALA A 93 -11.39 -4.14 -3.41
C ALA A 93 -11.92 -2.73 -3.62
N GLU A 94 -12.46 -2.14 -2.55
CA GLU A 94 -12.90 -0.75 -2.54
C GLU A 94 -12.34 -0.01 -1.33
N PRO A 95 -11.91 1.26 -1.48
CA PRO A 95 -11.42 2.05 -0.37
C PRO A 95 -12.60 2.48 0.51
N ARG A 96 -12.61 2.03 1.77
CA ARG A 96 -13.54 2.56 2.78
C ARG A 96 -13.12 3.97 3.19
N ARG A 97 -13.88 4.97 2.76
CA ARG A 97 -13.70 6.36 3.18
C ARG A 97 -14.42 6.56 4.52
N TYR A 98 -13.64 6.68 5.59
CA TYR A 98 -14.15 7.18 6.86
C TYR A 98 -14.16 8.71 6.78
N MET A 99 -15.35 9.30 6.86
CA MET A 99 -15.57 10.75 6.92
C MET A 99 -14.99 11.33 8.21
#